data_AF-A0A4Z1CE41-F1
#
_entry.id   AF-A0A4Z1CE41-F1
#
_cell.length_a   1.000
_cell.length_b   1.000
_cell.length_c   1.000
_cell.angle_alpha   90.00
_cell.angle_beta   90.00
_cell.angle_gamma   90.00
#
_symmetry.space_group_name_H-M   'P 1'
#
loop_
_entity.id
_entity.type
_entity.pdbx_description
1 polymer ?
#
loop_
_entity_poly.entity_id
_entity_poly.type
_entity_poly.pdbx_seq_one_letter_code
_entity_poly.pdbx_strand_id
1 'polypeptide(L)'
;MQQQPHSSQTSHRVRAALPALLLRAVRGAGRATTLLTGVLALVLLVVPTTVDRISLTTSTYLCSGYANCQAAGYGHAGYRQAASTSYWRMYTGHNCTNYVAYRLIQSGMPDVRPWEGSGNASNWGAAMASITDQTPTVGSIAWYRSNVSPAGSNGHVAYVEQVISDTEIIVSEDYWGGDFHWRRVTKSGGGWPSGFIHFNDRVLAPTTAPAIVGTPAVGAPLEVAAGAWTPTPSSITVRWLADGAAIPGATTATYVPTPDVKGKALTAEVTAELSGYSAGRAVLATAPVAPGRFQPTVLPTIQGVAEVGQTLTLTPPSWSPQPKKYKTQWYADGAAVPEATGASLVLTRAHLGKSISARTVASASGYKKSRATAAPTTPVLAKPVTLTSPSRVKGRPVVGQKLVARAGTTKPGDATATYAWFRDGQRIARTTKPTYTVRRADLGRTLSVQVTLSRRHFRSTTESVTVAAVTTRPEVKVRADATRKRVAVDVRVRAPGASKPDGAMTVSVGGRTVEIQVVGGAARVVLRDLRPGVKPVVVRYAGTDIVRPAVARATVTVPKGGKR
;
A
#
# COMPACT_ATOMS: atom_id res chain seq x y z
N MET A 1 -23.15 35.24 -12.26
CA MET A 1 -23.51 34.68 -10.95
C MET A 1 -22.31 33.86 -10.51
N GLN A 2 -21.24 34.42 -9.93
CA GLN A 2 -21.10 34.93 -8.55
C GLN A 2 -21.67 33.89 -7.56
N GLN A 3 -20.95 33.30 -6.60
CA GLN A 3 -19.72 33.68 -5.89
C GLN A 3 -19.15 32.42 -5.19
N GLN A 4 -17.82 32.31 -5.06
CA GLN A 4 -17.18 31.64 -3.92
C GLN A 4 -17.37 32.49 -2.64
N PRO A 5 -17.18 31.90 -1.45
CA PRO A 5 -16.00 32.32 -0.70
C PRO A 5 -15.25 31.22 0.09
N HIS A 6 -13.93 31.36 0.04
CA HIS A 6 -12.91 31.28 1.08
C HIS A 6 -13.21 30.78 2.53
N SER A 7 -12.43 29.76 2.90
CA SER A 7 -11.53 29.61 4.08
C SER A 7 -11.87 30.18 5.47
N SER A 8 -11.80 29.31 6.48
CA SER A 8 -11.08 29.59 7.74
C SER A 8 -10.66 28.29 8.45
N GLN A 9 -9.37 28.15 8.73
CA GLN A 9 -8.80 27.22 9.70
C GLN A 9 -9.13 27.69 11.12
N THR A 10 -9.52 26.77 12.01
CA THR A 10 -9.37 26.94 13.46
C THR A 10 -8.96 25.61 14.09
N SER A 11 -7.81 25.67 14.73
CA SER A 11 -7.19 24.66 15.57
C SER A 11 -8.00 24.39 16.84
N HIS A 12 -8.22 23.13 17.20
CA HIS A 12 -8.45 22.76 18.60
C HIS A 12 -7.69 21.47 18.96
N ARG A 13 -6.85 21.63 19.99
CA ARG A 13 -6.15 20.59 20.74
C ARG A 13 -7.17 19.61 21.33
N VAL A 14 -6.96 18.31 21.17
CA VAL A 14 -7.59 17.28 22.02
C VAL A 14 -6.60 16.90 23.10
N ARG A 15 -6.85 17.36 24.33
CA ARG A 15 -6.25 16.83 25.56
C ARG A 15 -7.24 15.87 26.20
N ALA A 16 -6.67 14.83 26.80
CA ALA A 16 -7.31 13.73 27.50
C ALA A 16 -8.30 14.13 28.60
N ALA A 17 -9.32 13.30 28.83
CA ALA A 17 -10.06 13.23 30.09
C ALA A 17 -10.54 11.79 30.35
N LEU A 18 -10.12 11.23 31.49
CA LEU A 18 -10.68 10.03 32.13
C LEU A 18 -12.11 10.29 32.63
N PRO A 19 -12.91 9.24 32.89
CA PRO A 19 -13.94 9.30 33.91
C PRO A 19 -13.66 8.30 35.04
N ALA A 20 -13.58 8.82 36.26
CA ALA A 20 -13.84 8.09 37.49
C ALA A 20 -15.34 8.18 37.80
N LEU A 21 -15.99 7.07 38.17
CA LEU A 21 -17.38 7.05 38.62
C LEU A 21 -17.48 6.67 40.09
N LEU A 22 -18.30 7.45 40.79
CA LEU A 22 -18.48 7.53 42.24
C LEU A 22 -19.26 6.36 42.87
N LEU A 23 -18.88 6.08 44.12
CA LEU A 23 -19.65 5.36 45.15
C LEU A 23 -20.99 6.03 45.45
N ARG A 24 -22.01 5.20 45.75
CA ARG A 24 -23.19 5.60 46.53
C ARG A 24 -23.34 4.65 47.73
N ALA A 25 -23.44 5.27 48.90
CA ALA A 25 -23.62 4.65 50.21
C ALA A 25 -25.08 4.30 50.50
N VAL A 26 -25.31 3.25 51.29
CA VAL A 26 -26.53 3.07 52.09
C VAL A 26 -26.10 2.76 53.53
N ARG A 27 -26.63 3.56 54.46
CA ARG A 27 -26.51 3.41 55.92
C ARG A 27 -27.54 2.41 56.43
N GLY A 28 -27.18 1.64 57.45
CA GLY A 28 -28.11 0.94 58.35
C GLY A 28 -27.40 0.62 59.65
N ALA A 29 -27.84 1.26 60.74
CA ALA A 29 -27.22 1.27 62.06
C ALA A 29 -27.60 0.05 62.91
N GLY A 30 -26.77 -0.29 63.90
CA GLY A 30 -27.11 -1.21 64.97
C GLY A 30 -25.92 -1.59 65.86
N ARG A 31 -25.59 -0.73 66.84
CA ARG A 31 -24.75 -1.09 67.98
C ARG A 31 -25.61 -1.86 68.99
N ALA A 32 -25.12 -2.99 69.51
CA ALA A 32 -25.55 -3.55 70.78
C ALA A 32 -24.41 -4.33 71.43
N THR A 33 -23.72 -3.67 72.36
CA THR A 33 -22.89 -4.27 73.41
C THR A 33 -23.81 -4.82 74.50
N THR A 34 -23.66 -6.09 74.90
CA THR A 34 -24.09 -6.54 76.22
C THR A 34 -23.13 -7.59 76.75
N LEU A 35 -22.45 -7.25 77.84
CA LEU A 35 -21.80 -8.18 78.77
C LEU A 35 -22.88 -9.08 79.39
N LEU A 36 -22.56 -10.36 79.58
CA LEU A 36 -23.06 -11.11 80.73
C LEU A 36 -21.98 -12.04 81.28
N THR A 37 -21.56 -11.66 82.47
CA THR A 37 -20.85 -12.42 83.50
C THR A 37 -21.54 -13.73 83.81
N GLY A 38 -20.77 -14.82 83.81
CA GLY A 38 -21.16 -16.12 84.35
C GLY A 38 -19.95 -16.74 85.06
N VAL A 39 -19.88 -16.49 86.36
CA VAL A 39 -18.94 -17.12 87.31
C VAL A 39 -19.26 -18.61 87.41
N LEU A 40 -18.27 -19.48 87.21
CA LEU A 40 -18.33 -20.83 87.78
C LEU A 40 -16.95 -21.29 88.28
N ALA A 41 -16.91 -21.38 89.61
CA ALA A 41 -16.05 -22.12 90.52
C ALA A 41 -14.81 -22.85 89.97
N LEU A 42 -13.70 -22.42 90.54
CA LEU A 42 -12.42 -23.10 90.73
C LEU A 42 -12.62 -24.45 91.45
N VAL A 43 -12.28 -25.57 90.80
CA VAL A 43 -11.84 -26.79 91.48
C VAL A 43 -10.45 -27.11 90.95
N LEU A 44 -9.46 -26.97 91.84
CA LEU A 44 -8.09 -27.42 91.64
C LEU A 44 -8.07 -28.93 91.43
N LEU A 45 -7.72 -29.36 90.21
CA LEU A 45 -7.10 -30.65 89.98
C LEU A 45 -5.70 -30.38 89.44
N VAL A 46 -4.73 -30.63 90.31
CA VAL A 46 -3.30 -30.66 89.98
C VAL A 46 -3.12 -31.74 88.91
N VAL A 47 -2.88 -31.33 87.67
CA VAL A 47 -2.31 -32.19 86.64
C VAL A 47 -0.97 -31.56 86.29
N PRO A 48 0.15 -32.30 86.40
CA PRO A 48 1.47 -31.73 86.20
C PRO A 48 1.57 -31.15 84.80
N THR A 49 1.99 -29.89 84.70
CA THR A 49 2.52 -29.31 83.48
C THR A 49 3.81 -30.06 83.14
N THR A 50 3.69 -31.17 82.42
CA THR A 50 4.78 -31.56 81.53
C THR A 50 4.75 -30.53 80.41
N VAL A 51 5.59 -29.50 80.55
CA VAL A 51 6.26 -28.97 79.38
C VAL A 51 7.03 -30.17 78.84
N ASP A 52 6.39 -30.92 77.95
CA ASP A 52 7.10 -31.91 77.16
C ASP A 52 8.15 -31.11 76.41
N ARG A 53 9.40 -31.28 76.83
CA ARG A 53 10.52 -31.03 75.96
C ARG A 53 10.17 -31.77 74.68
N ILE A 54 9.96 -31.04 73.58
CA ILE A 54 9.89 -31.65 72.26
C ILE A 54 11.21 -32.40 72.12
N SER A 55 11.13 -33.71 72.29
CA SER A 55 12.21 -34.62 71.99
C SER A 55 12.44 -34.43 70.50
N LEU A 56 13.54 -33.76 70.14
CA LEU A 56 14.05 -33.70 68.78
C LEU A 56 14.52 -35.12 68.44
N THR A 57 13.58 -36.01 68.19
CA THR A 57 13.86 -37.31 67.63
C THR A 57 14.49 -37.08 66.27
N THR A 58 15.62 -37.74 66.11
CA THR A 58 16.23 -38.10 64.83
C THR A 58 15.18 -38.52 63.80
N SER A 59 15.50 -38.39 62.51
CA SER A 59 14.59 -38.70 61.39
C SER A 59 13.61 -39.85 61.69
N THR A 60 12.31 -39.58 61.64
CA THR A 60 11.27 -40.53 62.06
C THR A 60 10.76 -41.34 60.87
N TYR A 61 10.76 -42.67 61.01
CA TYR A 61 10.11 -43.55 60.05
C TYR A 61 8.60 -43.33 60.11
N LEU A 62 8.02 -43.03 58.95
CA LEU A 62 6.57 -42.93 58.77
C LEU A 62 5.96 -44.32 58.57
N CYS A 63 6.72 -45.23 57.98
CA CYS A 63 6.38 -46.64 57.82
C CYS A 63 7.63 -47.48 57.51
N SER A 64 7.52 -48.80 57.66
CA SER A 64 8.55 -49.77 57.29
C SER A 64 7.92 -51.02 56.69
N GLY A 65 8.51 -51.52 55.62
CA GLY A 65 8.06 -52.66 54.84
C GLY A 65 7.07 -52.27 53.75
N TYR A 66 7.22 -52.88 52.57
CA TYR A 66 6.38 -52.56 51.41
C TYR A 66 4.87 -52.61 51.74
N ALA A 67 4.42 -53.65 52.44
CA ALA A 67 3.00 -53.85 52.75
C ALA A 67 2.47 -52.81 53.76
N ASN A 68 3.19 -52.56 54.85
CA ASN A 68 2.75 -51.60 55.86
C ASN A 68 2.82 -50.17 55.35
N CYS A 69 3.86 -49.83 54.58
CA CYS A 69 3.94 -48.54 53.91
C CYS A 69 2.78 -48.32 52.95
N GLN A 70 2.48 -49.30 52.10
CA GLN A 70 1.33 -49.23 51.20
C GLN A 70 0.00 -49.05 51.97
N ALA A 71 -0.18 -49.78 53.07
CA ALA A 71 -1.38 -49.67 53.93
C ALA A 71 -1.50 -48.30 54.62
N ALA A 72 -0.37 -47.68 54.97
CA ALA A 72 -0.30 -46.33 55.54
C ALA A 72 -0.43 -45.21 54.49
N GLY A 73 -0.67 -45.54 53.21
CA GLY A 73 -0.79 -44.56 52.12
C GLY A 73 0.54 -44.13 51.50
N TYR A 74 1.64 -44.76 51.89
CA TYR A 74 3.00 -44.48 51.43
C TYR A 74 3.44 -45.56 50.41
N GLY A 75 3.17 -45.31 49.14
CA GLY A 75 3.45 -46.28 48.07
C GLY A 75 4.94 -46.49 47.81
N HIS A 76 5.29 -47.66 47.26
CA HIS A 76 6.66 -47.97 46.80
C HIS A 76 6.83 -47.85 45.28
N ALA A 77 5.91 -47.13 44.62
CA ALA A 77 5.90 -46.86 43.18
C ALA A 77 6.02 -48.12 42.28
N GLY A 78 5.61 -49.30 42.75
CA GLY A 78 5.77 -50.56 42.00
C GLY A 78 7.14 -51.25 42.15
N TYR A 79 8.06 -50.69 42.96
CA TYR A 79 9.41 -51.26 43.09
C TYR A 79 9.41 -52.68 43.66
N ARG A 80 8.50 -53.04 44.58
CA ARG A 80 8.37 -54.41 45.11
C ARG A 80 8.31 -55.47 43.99
N GLN A 81 7.59 -55.17 42.91
CA GLN A 81 7.47 -56.06 41.74
C GLN A 81 8.68 -55.97 40.81
N ALA A 82 9.35 -54.83 40.79
CA ALA A 82 10.49 -54.52 39.93
C ALA A 82 11.85 -54.86 40.55
N ALA A 83 11.92 -55.15 41.86
CA ALA A 83 13.17 -55.25 42.59
C ALA A 83 14.10 -56.35 42.07
N SER A 84 13.57 -57.40 41.42
CA SER A 84 14.38 -58.45 40.78
C SER A 84 15.11 -58.01 39.51
N THR A 85 14.82 -56.82 38.99
CA THR A 85 15.46 -56.25 37.80
C THR A 85 16.61 -55.32 38.21
N SER A 86 17.74 -55.44 37.52
CA SER A 86 18.89 -54.57 37.73
C SER A 86 18.71 -53.28 36.93
N TYR A 87 18.59 -52.15 37.62
CA TYR A 87 18.53 -50.82 37.04
C TYR A 87 19.90 -50.17 37.19
N TRP A 88 20.40 -49.52 36.12
CA TRP A 88 21.74 -48.89 36.12
C TRP A 88 22.89 -49.83 36.53
N ARG A 89 22.70 -51.15 36.30
CA ARG A 89 23.62 -52.22 36.71
C ARG A 89 23.87 -52.28 38.24
N MET A 90 22.90 -51.84 39.03
CA MET A 90 22.91 -51.97 40.49
C MET A 90 22.45 -53.37 40.91
N TYR A 91 22.86 -53.81 42.10
CA TYR A 91 22.42 -55.09 42.63
C TYR A 91 20.92 -55.10 42.91
N THR A 92 20.26 -56.18 42.52
CA THR A 92 18.81 -56.37 42.63
C THR A 92 18.36 -56.60 44.08
N GLY A 93 17.06 -56.56 44.30
CA GLY A 93 16.42 -56.75 45.60
C GLY A 93 16.36 -55.48 46.44
N HIS A 94 16.39 -55.66 47.76
CA HIS A 94 16.45 -54.58 48.73
C HIS A 94 17.80 -53.87 48.63
N ASN A 95 17.81 -52.71 47.96
CA ASN A 95 19.00 -51.91 47.72
C ASN A 95 18.63 -50.45 47.39
N CYS A 96 19.20 -49.51 48.14
CA CYS A 96 18.97 -48.07 47.94
C CYS A 96 19.30 -47.59 46.52
N THR A 97 20.41 -48.05 45.94
CA THR A 97 20.86 -47.56 44.63
C THR A 97 20.01 -48.12 43.49
N ASN A 98 19.58 -49.38 43.58
CA ASN A 98 18.70 -50.00 42.58
C ASN A 98 17.28 -49.40 42.66
N TYR A 99 16.78 -49.15 43.87
CA TYR A 99 15.51 -48.47 44.09
C TYR A 99 15.51 -47.05 43.49
N VAL A 100 16.52 -46.25 43.82
CA VAL A 100 16.60 -44.87 43.31
C VAL A 100 16.79 -44.87 41.78
N ALA A 101 17.61 -45.77 41.22
CA ALA A 101 17.75 -45.92 39.78
C ALA A 101 16.39 -46.23 39.11
N TYR A 102 15.62 -47.18 39.66
CA TYR A 102 14.26 -47.47 39.21
C TYR A 102 13.37 -46.23 39.22
N ARG A 103 13.36 -45.48 40.34
CA ARG A 103 12.54 -44.27 40.49
C ARG A 103 12.90 -43.20 39.47
N LEU A 104 14.19 -42.99 39.22
CA LEU A 104 14.68 -42.03 38.24
C LEU A 104 14.32 -42.44 36.81
N ILE A 105 14.36 -43.73 36.49
CA ILE A 105 13.92 -44.24 35.18
C ILE A 105 12.42 -44.01 35.00
N GLN A 106 11.61 -44.27 36.03
CA GLN A 106 10.17 -43.98 35.99
C GLN A 106 9.87 -42.49 35.82
N SER A 107 10.73 -41.59 36.34
CA SER A 107 10.60 -40.14 36.11
C SER A 107 11.19 -39.66 34.79
N GLY A 108 11.72 -40.57 33.95
CA GLY A 108 12.15 -40.26 32.57
C GLY A 108 13.66 -40.25 32.34
N MET A 109 14.50 -40.67 33.30
CA MET A 109 15.92 -40.89 33.04
C MET A 109 16.13 -42.14 32.16
N PRO A 110 17.19 -42.16 31.32
CA PRO A 110 17.59 -43.37 30.61
C PRO A 110 17.90 -44.53 31.56
N ASP A 111 17.70 -45.77 31.11
CA ASP A 111 18.13 -46.99 31.84
C ASP A 111 19.64 -47.26 31.69
N VAL A 112 20.43 -46.19 31.77
CA VAL A 112 21.89 -46.23 31.78
C VAL A 112 22.36 -45.23 32.83
N ARG A 113 23.28 -45.67 33.68
CA ARG A 113 23.86 -44.82 34.72
C ARG A 113 24.66 -43.67 34.07
N PRO A 114 24.47 -42.42 34.49
CA PRO A 114 25.13 -41.27 33.84
C PRO A 114 26.60 -41.07 34.20
N TRP A 115 27.20 -41.95 35.01
CA TRP A 115 28.64 -41.93 35.35
C TRP A 115 29.25 -43.33 35.36
N GLU A 116 30.57 -43.37 35.18
CA GLU A 116 31.37 -44.59 35.22
C GLU A 116 32.00 -44.83 36.60
N GLY A 117 32.44 -46.06 36.87
CA GLY A 117 33.10 -46.44 38.12
C GLY A 117 32.14 -46.96 39.20
N SER A 118 32.35 -46.57 40.46
CA SER A 118 31.64 -47.15 41.60
C SER A 118 30.14 -46.85 41.58
N GLY A 119 29.34 -47.89 41.81
CA GLY A 119 27.88 -47.80 41.99
C GLY A 119 27.44 -47.52 43.43
N ASN A 120 28.36 -47.54 44.40
CA ASN A 120 28.04 -47.33 45.81
C ASN A 120 27.45 -45.94 46.03
N ALA A 121 26.39 -45.87 46.84
CA ALA A 121 25.67 -44.65 47.15
C ALA A 121 26.59 -43.51 47.64
N SER A 122 27.64 -43.82 48.42
CA SER A 122 28.61 -42.84 48.93
C SER A 122 29.31 -42.02 47.85
N ASN A 123 29.38 -42.51 46.61
CA ASN A 123 30.03 -41.83 45.49
C ASN A 123 29.08 -40.98 44.65
N TRP A 124 27.76 -41.16 44.74
CA TRP A 124 26.80 -40.58 43.78
C TRP A 124 26.88 -39.06 43.69
N GLY A 125 26.80 -38.34 44.82
CA GLY A 125 26.85 -36.88 44.79
C GLY A 125 28.23 -36.30 44.45
N ALA A 126 29.31 -37.07 44.67
CA ALA A 126 30.65 -36.67 44.22
C ALA A 126 30.81 -36.87 42.70
N ALA A 127 30.32 -37.99 42.17
CA ALA A 127 30.30 -38.28 40.74
C ALA A 127 29.39 -37.29 39.97
N MET A 128 28.31 -36.83 40.60
CA MET A 128 27.35 -35.87 40.06
C MET A 128 27.50 -34.47 40.69
N ALA A 129 28.72 -34.05 41.02
CA ALA A 129 28.96 -32.79 41.75
C ALA A 129 28.41 -31.55 41.03
N SER A 130 28.33 -31.55 39.70
CA SER A 130 27.79 -30.44 38.90
C SER A 130 26.28 -30.21 39.06
N ILE A 131 25.55 -31.21 39.55
CA ILE A 131 24.09 -31.15 39.77
C ILE A 131 23.73 -31.48 41.22
N THR A 132 24.71 -31.47 42.12
CA THR A 132 24.50 -31.75 43.54
C THR A 132 24.64 -30.46 44.34
N ASP A 133 23.59 -30.06 45.05
CA ASP A 133 23.61 -28.90 45.94
C ASP A 133 22.91 -29.19 47.29
N GLN A 134 22.53 -28.15 48.02
CA GLN A 134 21.93 -28.27 49.37
C GLN A 134 20.42 -28.00 49.39
N THR A 135 19.81 -27.81 48.22
CA THR A 135 18.41 -27.39 48.06
C THR A 135 17.54 -28.60 47.75
N PRO A 136 16.65 -29.04 48.66
CA PRO A 136 15.74 -30.12 48.35
C PRO A 136 14.69 -29.68 47.33
N THR A 137 14.31 -30.60 46.45
CA THR A 137 13.20 -30.48 45.50
C THR A 137 12.50 -31.84 45.46
N VAL A 138 11.21 -31.85 45.17
CA VAL A 138 10.50 -33.12 44.99
C VAL A 138 11.11 -33.84 43.79
N GLY A 139 11.59 -35.06 44.00
CA GLY A 139 12.25 -35.90 43.01
C GLY A 139 13.77 -35.85 42.99
N SER A 140 14.41 -34.94 43.73
CA SER A 140 15.87 -35.01 43.90
C SER A 140 16.28 -36.19 44.78
N ILE A 141 17.55 -36.55 44.72
CA ILE A 141 18.09 -37.67 45.48
C ILE A 141 18.80 -37.15 46.71
N ALA A 142 18.22 -37.45 47.88
CA ALA A 142 18.85 -37.26 49.17
C ALA A 142 20.07 -38.20 49.27
N TRP A 143 21.27 -37.65 49.17
CA TRP A 143 22.53 -38.39 49.13
C TRP A 143 23.29 -38.26 50.44
N TYR A 144 23.82 -39.38 50.92
CA TYR A 144 24.59 -39.47 52.17
C TYR A 144 25.97 -40.05 51.88
N ARG A 145 27.00 -39.35 52.36
CA ARG A 145 28.38 -39.84 52.34
C ARG A 145 28.53 -41.07 53.23
N SER A 146 29.65 -41.76 53.09
CA SER A 146 30.05 -42.86 53.97
C SER A 146 29.96 -42.44 55.45
N ASN A 147 29.31 -43.26 56.26
CA ASN A 147 29.17 -43.08 57.72
C ASN A 147 28.43 -41.80 58.17
N VAL A 148 27.63 -41.17 57.29
CA VAL A 148 26.74 -40.07 57.65
C VAL A 148 25.34 -40.60 57.88
N SER A 149 24.84 -40.55 59.12
CA SER A 149 23.54 -41.10 59.51
C SER A 149 22.42 -40.72 58.52
N PRO A 150 21.61 -41.69 58.03
CA PRO A 150 21.55 -43.10 58.45
C PRO A 150 22.51 -44.03 57.69
N ALA A 151 23.40 -43.50 56.85
CA ALA A 151 24.26 -44.30 55.98
C ALA A 151 25.39 -45.03 56.71
N GLY A 152 25.65 -46.27 56.29
CA GLY A 152 26.85 -47.02 56.63
C GLY A 152 28.07 -46.67 55.76
N SER A 153 29.08 -47.54 55.75
CA SER A 153 30.34 -47.32 55.03
C SER A 153 30.18 -47.17 53.50
N ASN A 154 29.14 -47.75 52.91
CA ASN A 154 28.84 -47.65 51.49
C ASN A 154 28.00 -46.42 51.10
N GLY A 155 27.68 -45.54 52.06
CA GLY A 155 26.78 -44.41 51.86
C GLY A 155 25.32 -44.84 51.73
N HIS A 156 24.44 -43.88 51.45
CA HIS A 156 23.01 -44.13 51.23
C HIS A 156 22.42 -43.12 50.27
N VAL A 157 21.35 -43.50 49.58
CA VAL A 157 20.56 -42.61 48.71
C VAL A 157 19.08 -42.87 48.92
N ALA A 158 18.30 -41.81 48.92
CA ALA A 158 16.85 -41.86 49.08
C ALA A 158 16.18 -40.91 48.07
N TYR A 159 14.96 -41.24 47.66
CA TYR A 159 14.18 -40.41 46.75
C TYR A 159 13.37 -39.38 47.55
N VAL A 160 13.49 -38.09 47.26
CA VAL A 160 12.72 -37.05 47.94
C VAL A 160 11.29 -37.03 47.39
N GLU A 161 10.33 -37.41 48.22
CA GLU A 161 8.91 -37.48 47.86
C GLU A 161 8.20 -36.15 48.11
N GLN A 162 8.60 -35.42 49.17
CA GLN A 162 8.02 -34.13 49.52
C GLN A 162 9.08 -33.21 50.13
N VAL A 163 8.96 -31.91 49.84
CA VAL A 163 9.73 -30.85 50.50
C VAL A 163 8.75 -30.03 51.33
N ILE A 164 8.87 -30.14 52.65
CA ILE A 164 7.99 -29.41 53.59
C ILE A 164 8.57 -28.01 53.84
N SER A 165 9.89 -27.91 53.97
CA SER A 165 10.65 -26.66 54.05
C SER A 165 12.12 -26.89 53.68
N ASP A 166 12.93 -25.84 53.66
CA ASP A 166 14.39 -25.92 53.47
C ASP A 166 15.12 -26.77 54.55
N THR A 167 14.41 -27.19 55.59
CA THR A 167 14.95 -27.97 56.70
C THR A 167 14.17 -29.25 57.02
N GLU A 168 13.14 -29.57 56.22
CA GLU A 168 12.28 -30.74 56.43
C GLU A 168 11.81 -31.34 55.10
N ILE A 169 12.06 -32.64 54.92
CA ILE A 169 11.67 -33.40 53.73
C ILE A 169 11.04 -34.74 54.13
N ILE A 170 10.30 -35.35 53.20
CA ILE A 170 9.89 -36.75 53.27
C ILE A 170 10.59 -37.50 52.15
N VAL A 171 11.24 -38.61 52.48
CA VAL A 171 11.93 -39.47 51.53
C VAL A 171 11.33 -40.88 51.54
N SER A 172 11.38 -41.55 50.40
CA SER A 172 11.24 -42.99 50.29
C SER A 172 12.58 -43.63 49.97
N GLU A 173 12.83 -44.80 50.52
CA GLU A 173 14.14 -45.45 50.45
C GLU A 173 14.01 -46.96 50.64
N ASP A 174 14.99 -47.69 50.13
CA ASP A 174 15.17 -49.12 50.36
C ASP A 174 16.58 -49.34 50.89
N TYR A 175 16.85 -50.43 51.61
CA TYR A 175 18.11 -50.66 52.29
C TYR A 175 18.74 -51.99 51.89
N TRP A 176 20.07 -51.98 51.68
CA TRP A 176 20.81 -53.21 51.47
C TRP A 176 20.64 -54.17 52.65
N GLY A 177 20.07 -55.36 52.39
CA GLY A 177 19.80 -56.36 53.43
C GLY A 177 18.75 -55.94 54.47
N GLY A 178 18.01 -54.86 54.21
CA GLY A 178 16.93 -54.33 55.03
C GLY A 178 15.59 -54.37 54.32
N ASP A 179 14.75 -53.37 54.56
CA ASP A 179 13.42 -53.26 53.95
C ASP A 179 13.19 -51.85 53.37
N PHE A 180 12.03 -51.65 52.76
CA PHE A 180 11.55 -50.37 52.24
C PHE A 180 10.99 -49.47 53.34
N HIS A 181 11.23 -48.17 53.25
CA HIS A 181 10.79 -47.21 54.24
C HIS A 181 10.33 -45.90 53.61
N TRP A 182 9.42 -45.21 54.31
CA TRP A 182 9.24 -43.77 54.18
C TRP A 182 9.68 -43.10 55.47
N ARG A 183 10.38 -41.98 55.34
CA ARG A 183 11.01 -41.30 56.46
C ARG A 183 10.85 -39.80 56.35
N ARG A 184 10.48 -39.18 57.46
CA ARG A 184 10.56 -37.73 57.64
C ARG A 184 11.96 -37.38 58.13
N VAL A 185 12.60 -36.43 57.46
CA VAL A 185 13.98 -36.05 57.70
C VAL A 185 14.06 -34.56 58.00
N THR A 186 14.65 -34.19 59.13
CA THR A 186 14.81 -32.80 59.56
C THR A 186 16.29 -32.45 59.74
N LYS A 187 16.63 -31.19 59.49
CA LYS A 187 18.01 -30.69 59.63
C LYS A 187 18.52 -30.72 61.07
N SER A 188 17.64 -30.45 62.03
CA SER A 188 17.93 -30.48 63.48
C SER A 188 18.03 -31.89 64.06
N GLY A 189 17.46 -32.90 63.39
CA GLY A 189 17.40 -34.29 63.84
C GLY A 189 18.61 -35.14 63.42
N GLY A 190 19.75 -34.57 63.01
CA GLY A 190 20.99 -35.33 62.80
C GLY A 190 20.99 -36.37 61.68
N GLY A 191 20.04 -36.30 60.74
CA GLY A 191 19.92 -37.22 59.60
C GLY A 191 19.72 -36.51 58.26
N TRP A 192 20.15 -35.24 58.16
CA TRP A 192 20.03 -34.45 56.94
C TRP A 192 20.98 -34.98 55.85
N PRO A 193 20.55 -35.05 54.58
CA PRO A 193 21.42 -35.49 53.48
C PRO A 193 22.70 -34.66 53.38
N SER A 194 23.79 -35.31 52.97
CA SER A 194 25.05 -34.65 52.63
C SER A 194 24.91 -33.72 51.41
N GLY A 195 23.93 -33.98 50.55
CA GLY A 195 23.50 -33.12 49.45
C GLY A 195 22.28 -33.69 48.74
N PHE A 196 21.74 -32.92 47.81
CA PHE A 196 20.62 -33.31 46.94
C PHE A 196 21.12 -33.35 45.50
N ILE A 197 20.98 -34.51 44.85
CA ILE A 197 21.38 -34.71 43.46
C ILE A 197 20.17 -34.46 42.55
N HIS A 198 20.28 -33.52 41.62
CA HIS A 198 19.18 -33.05 40.77
C HIS A 198 19.21 -33.65 39.36
N PHE A 199 18.78 -34.91 39.21
CA PHE A 199 18.86 -35.61 37.92
C PHE A 199 17.85 -35.09 36.88
N ASN A 200 16.57 -35.01 37.24
CA ASN A 200 15.49 -34.61 36.33
C ASN A 200 14.28 -33.94 37.01
N ASP A 201 14.42 -33.57 38.28
CA ASP A 201 13.41 -32.93 39.11
C ASP A 201 13.26 -31.42 38.85
N ARG A 202 14.31 -30.79 38.29
CA ARG A 202 14.29 -29.39 37.87
C ARG A 202 13.83 -29.31 36.42
N VAL A 203 12.67 -28.71 36.18
CA VAL A 203 12.08 -28.57 34.83
C VAL A 203 11.85 -27.11 34.47
N LEU A 204 12.11 -26.76 33.21
CA LEU A 204 11.69 -25.49 32.63
C LEU A 204 10.24 -25.60 32.12
N ALA A 205 9.35 -24.76 32.63
CA ALA A 205 7.96 -24.72 32.19
C ALA A 205 7.60 -23.35 31.58
N PRO A 206 6.81 -23.32 30.50
CA PRO A 206 6.31 -22.07 29.95
C PRO A 206 5.21 -21.50 30.88
N THR A 207 5.41 -20.29 31.39
CA THR A 207 4.40 -19.53 32.14
C THR A 207 3.49 -18.73 31.21
N THR A 208 3.98 -18.39 30.02
CA THR A 208 3.19 -17.90 28.89
C THR A 208 3.52 -18.77 27.69
N ALA A 209 2.51 -19.41 27.10
CA ALA A 209 2.70 -20.32 25.97
C ALA A 209 3.36 -19.63 24.77
N PRO A 210 4.32 -20.27 24.10
CA PRO A 210 4.82 -19.81 22.81
C PRO A 210 3.70 -19.74 21.75
N ALA A 211 3.85 -18.90 20.74
CA ALA A 211 2.88 -18.75 19.66
C ALA A 211 3.56 -18.48 18.31
N ILE A 212 2.95 -18.92 17.20
CA ILE A 212 3.37 -18.52 15.85
C ILE A 212 2.54 -17.31 15.42
N VAL A 213 3.22 -16.22 15.10
CA VAL A 213 2.65 -14.98 14.57
C VAL A 213 2.83 -14.95 13.06
N GLY A 214 1.79 -14.48 12.35
CA GLY A 214 1.78 -14.36 10.90
C GLY A 214 0.76 -15.30 10.23
N THR A 215 0.56 -15.12 8.93
CA THR A 215 -0.32 -15.98 8.12
C THR A 215 0.52 -16.96 7.32
N PRO A 216 0.30 -18.29 7.44
CA PRO A 216 1.10 -19.27 6.72
C PRO A 216 0.79 -19.19 5.22
N ALA A 217 1.65 -18.49 4.48
CA ALA A 217 1.58 -18.36 3.03
C ALA A 217 2.99 -18.27 2.43
N VAL A 218 3.16 -18.77 1.20
CA VAL A 218 4.46 -18.71 0.51
C VAL A 218 4.93 -17.25 0.40
N GLY A 219 6.14 -16.97 0.88
CA GLY A 219 6.76 -15.64 0.89
C GLY A 219 6.30 -14.70 2.00
N ALA A 220 5.36 -15.10 2.87
CA ALA A 220 4.95 -14.31 4.03
C ALA A 220 5.72 -14.76 5.28
N PRO A 221 6.38 -13.85 6.02
CA PRO A 221 7.14 -14.25 7.20
C PRO A 221 6.24 -14.76 8.31
N LEU A 222 6.70 -15.81 8.98
CA LEU A 222 6.20 -16.31 10.25
C LEU A 222 7.25 -16.08 11.32
N GLU A 223 6.81 -15.85 12.55
CA GLU A 223 7.68 -15.63 13.71
C GLU A 223 7.17 -16.41 14.91
N VAL A 224 8.06 -17.16 15.57
CA VAL A 224 7.77 -17.77 16.87
C VAL A 224 7.99 -16.71 17.96
N ALA A 225 6.90 -16.28 18.57
CA ALA A 225 6.94 -15.61 19.87
C ALA A 225 7.22 -16.68 20.94
N ALA A 226 8.40 -16.62 21.55
CA ALA A 226 8.89 -17.66 22.46
C ALA A 226 8.12 -17.78 23.80
N GLY A 227 7.21 -16.84 24.10
CA GLY A 227 6.49 -16.82 25.36
C GLY A 227 7.39 -16.45 26.55
N ALA A 228 6.97 -16.86 27.76
CA ALA A 228 7.72 -16.68 28.99
C ALA A 228 7.91 -18.03 29.68
N TRP A 229 9.06 -18.21 30.33
CA TRP A 229 9.49 -19.47 30.92
C TRP A 229 9.95 -19.24 32.35
N THR A 230 9.76 -20.23 33.22
CA THR A 230 10.27 -20.16 34.60
C THR A 230 10.91 -21.49 35.00
N PRO A 231 12.16 -21.45 35.52
CA PRO A 231 13.07 -20.28 35.58
C PRO A 231 13.44 -19.71 34.20
N THR A 232 14.05 -18.52 34.16
CA THR A 232 14.44 -17.89 32.88
C THR A 232 15.53 -18.73 32.19
N PRO A 233 15.31 -19.19 30.95
CA PRO A 233 16.27 -20.02 30.23
C PRO A 233 17.49 -19.21 29.77
N SER A 234 18.62 -19.88 29.63
CA SER A 234 19.84 -19.29 29.03
C SER A 234 19.78 -19.25 27.50
N SER A 235 19.00 -20.14 26.88
CA SER A 235 18.81 -20.20 25.43
C SER A 235 17.42 -20.70 25.08
N ILE A 236 16.90 -20.23 23.96
CA ILE A 236 15.69 -20.77 23.31
C ILE A 236 16.05 -21.06 21.86
N THR A 237 15.83 -22.29 21.43
CA THR A 237 16.04 -22.72 20.05
C THR A 237 14.70 -23.07 19.41
N VAL A 238 14.61 -22.88 18.10
CA VAL A 238 13.42 -23.20 17.31
C VAL A 238 13.83 -24.13 16.19
N ARG A 239 13.01 -25.14 15.90
CA ARG A 239 13.14 -25.98 14.71
C ARG A 239 11.81 -25.99 13.97
N TRP A 240 11.85 -25.68 12.68
CA TRP A 240 10.66 -25.74 11.83
C TRP A 240 10.56 -27.07 11.10
N LEU A 241 9.33 -27.58 11.02
CA LEU A 241 8.96 -28.82 10.33
C LEU A 241 7.80 -28.55 9.38
N ALA A 242 7.71 -29.32 8.30
CA ALA A 242 6.58 -29.35 7.40
C ALA A 242 6.03 -30.77 7.32
N ASP A 243 4.77 -30.97 7.69
CA ASP A 243 4.12 -32.28 7.83
C ASP A 243 4.97 -33.30 8.64
N GLY A 244 5.56 -32.83 9.74
CA GLY A 244 6.38 -33.66 10.64
C GLY A 244 7.83 -33.91 10.19
N ALA A 245 8.25 -33.46 9.00
CA ALA A 245 9.64 -33.55 8.55
C ALA A 245 10.39 -32.22 8.80
N ALA A 246 11.60 -32.29 9.36
CA ALA A 246 12.43 -31.11 9.60
C ALA A 246 12.77 -30.38 8.29
N ILE A 247 12.64 -29.06 8.30
CA ILE A 247 13.01 -28.20 7.17
C ILE A 247 14.50 -27.86 7.30
N PRO A 248 15.38 -28.29 6.37
CA PRO A 248 16.81 -28.06 6.47
C PRO A 248 17.16 -26.57 6.63
N GLY A 249 17.97 -26.25 7.64
CA GLY A 249 18.44 -24.89 7.92
C GLY A 249 17.43 -23.96 8.61
N ALA A 250 16.16 -24.36 8.78
CA ALA A 250 15.14 -23.54 9.42
C ALA A 250 15.19 -23.66 10.95
N THR A 251 16.19 -23.01 11.56
CA THR A 251 16.48 -23.05 13.01
C THR A 251 16.32 -21.70 13.71
N THR A 252 15.95 -20.66 12.97
CA THR A 252 15.69 -19.33 13.52
C THR A 252 14.24 -19.19 13.95
N ALA A 253 13.96 -18.24 14.86
CA ALA A 253 12.60 -17.96 15.31
C ALA A 253 11.68 -17.49 14.15
N THR A 254 12.26 -16.94 13.07
CA THR A 254 11.52 -16.50 11.89
C THR A 254 11.67 -17.50 10.74
N TYR A 255 10.59 -17.81 10.04
CA TYR A 255 10.62 -18.62 8.84
C TYR A 255 9.74 -18.02 7.75
N VAL A 256 10.26 -17.95 6.52
CA VAL A 256 9.50 -17.51 5.35
C VAL A 256 9.19 -18.76 4.52
N PRO A 257 7.92 -19.22 4.47
CA PRO A 257 7.55 -20.42 3.74
C PRO A 257 7.91 -20.32 2.26
N THR A 258 8.57 -21.36 1.75
CA THR A 258 8.97 -21.50 0.36
C THR A 258 7.94 -22.31 -0.43
N PRO A 259 7.98 -22.32 -1.78
CA PRO A 259 7.00 -23.04 -2.60
C PRO A 259 6.87 -24.54 -2.33
N ASP A 260 7.92 -25.20 -1.84
CA ASP A 260 8.01 -26.63 -1.54
C ASP A 260 7.22 -27.06 -0.30
N VAL A 261 6.94 -26.13 0.62
CA VAL A 261 6.09 -26.38 1.80
C VAL A 261 4.64 -25.94 1.60
N LYS A 262 4.27 -25.46 0.40
CA LYS A 262 2.90 -25.05 0.08
C LYS A 262 1.94 -26.23 0.29
N GLY A 263 0.85 -25.97 1.01
CA GLY A 263 -0.20 -26.95 1.32
C GLY A 263 0.11 -27.85 2.51
N LYS A 264 1.33 -27.77 3.06
CA LYS A 264 1.74 -28.50 4.27
C LYS A 264 1.41 -27.70 5.52
N ALA A 265 1.08 -28.36 6.62
CA ALA A 265 1.03 -27.70 7.92
C ALA A 265 2.46 -27.51 8.43
N LEU A 266 2.78 -26.30 8.89
CA LEU A 266 4.08 -26.05 9.51
C LEU A 266 3.97 -26.30 11.01
N THR A 267 5.03 -26.88 11.57
CA THR A 267 5.18 -27.07 13.00
C THR A 267 6.46 -26.36 13.46
N ALA A 268 6.41 -25.64 14.56
CA ALA A 268 7.59 -25.09 15.22
C ALA A 268 7.78 -25.80 16.57
N GLU A 269 8.93 -26.45 16.73
CA GLU A 269 9.36 -27.03 17.99
C GLU A 269 10.26 -26.02 18.70
N VAL A 270 9.87 -25.64 19.92
CA VAL A 270 10.59 -24.69 20.76
C VAL A 270 11.24 -25.45 21.90
N THR A 271 12.56 -25.28 22.08
CA THR A 271 13.31 -25.89 23.19
C THR A 271 13.98 -24.78 24.00
N ALA A 272 13.66 -24.70 25.29
CA ALA A 272 14.28 -23.81 26.25
C ALA A 272 15.27 -24.58 27.12
N GLU A 273 16.48 -24.07 27.28
CA GLU A 273 17.55 -24.73 28.04
C GLU A 273 18.07 -23.84 29.16
N LEU A 274 18.41 -24.48 30.28
CA LEU A 274 19.07 -23.88 31.43
C LEU A 274 19.93 -24.96 32.08
N SER A 275 21.20 -24.65 32.36
CA SER A 275 22.11 -25.60 32.99
C SER A 275 21.58 -26.12 34.32
N GLY A 276 21.60 -27.43 34.53
CA GLY A 276 21.05 -28.09 35.72
C GLY A 276 19.52 -28.23 35.73
N TYR A 277 18.84 -27.90 34.61
CA TYR A 277 17.41 -28.12 34.42
C TYR A 277 17.17 -29.02 33.21
N SER A 278 16.12 -29.84 33.29
CA SER A 278 15.54 -30.51 32.14
C SER A 278 14.96 -29.48 31.17
N ALA A 279 15.31 -29.63 29.89
CA ALA A 279 14.89 -28.71 28.85
C ALA A 279 13.36 -28.65 28.69
N GLY A 280 12.82 -27.44 28.65
CA GLY A 280 11.40 -27.17 28.41
C GLY A 280 11.09 -27.26 26.93
N ARG A 281 9.99 -27.90 26.54
CA ARG A 281 9.61 -28.10 25.13
C ARG A 281 8.17 -27.67 24.86
N ALA A 282 7.95 -27.04 23.71
CA ALA A 282 6.63 -26.73 23.20
C ALA A 282 6.56 -26.99 21.69
N VAL A 283 5.38 -27.40 21.21
CA VAL A 283 5.14 -27.68 19.80
C VAL A 283 3.95 -26.85 19.34
N LEU A 284 4.16 -26.06 18.29
CA LEU A 284 3.17 -25.14 17.72
C LEU A 284 2.87 -25.57 16.29
N ALA A 285 1.61 -25.45 15.85
CA ALA A 285 1.22 -25.78 14.48
C ALA A 285 0.51 -24.61 13.80
N THR A 286 0.71 -24.47 12.49
CA THR A 286 -0.03 -23.54 11.65
C THR A 286 -1.13 -24.27 10.87
N ALA A 287 -2.09 -23.52 10.33
CA ALA A 287 -2.88 -24.01 9.21
C ALA A 287 -1.97 -24.33 7.99
N PRO A 288 -2.43 -25.13 7.01
CA PRO A 288 -1.69 -25.41 5.80
C PRO A 288 -1.22 -24.15 5.05
N VAL A 289 0.02 -24.15 4.56
CA VAL A 289 0.61 -22.98 3.87
C VAL A 289 -0.16 -22.66 2.60
N ALA A 290 -0.79 -21.49 2.59
CA ALA A 290 -1.53 -20.98 1.43
C ALA A 290 -0.58 -20.53 0.30
N PRO A 291 -1.07 -20.46 -0.95
CA PRO A 291 -0.31 -19.84 -2.02
C PRO A 291 -0.01 -18.36 -1.74
N GLY A 292 1.20 -17.93 -2.04
CA GLY A 292 1.60 -16.52 -2.02
C GLY A 292 0.83 -15.69 -3.06
N ARG A 293 0.90 -14.37 -2.94
CA ARG A 293 0.23 -13.43 -3.84
C ARG A 293 1.19 -12.38 -4.37
N PHE A 294 1.01 -12.00 -5.63
CA PHE A 294 1.69 -10.84 -6.22
C PHE A 294 0.76 -9.64 -6.21
N GLN A 295 1.25 -8.51 -5.68
CA GLN A 295 0.57 -7.23 -5.72
C GLN A 295 1.29 -6.31 -6.72
N PRO A 296 0.62 -5.78 -7.77
CA PRO A 296 1.22 -4.78 -8.63
C PRO A 296 1.40 -3.47 -7.85
N THR A 297 2.63 -2.95 -7.79
CA THR A 297 2.98 -1.68 -7.16
C THR A 297 3.01 -0.53 -8.16
N VAL A 298 3.28 -0.83 -9.43
CA VAL A 298 3.20 0.11 -10.55
C VAL A 298 2.49 -0.59 -11.71
N LEU A 299 1.46 0.04 -12.27
CA LEU A 299 0.73 -0.48 -13.42
C LEU A 299 1.56 -0.31 -14.71
N PRO A 300 1.39 -1.20 -15.71
CA PRO A 300 2.06 -1.05 -16.98
C PRO A 300 1.48 0.11 -17.79
N THR A 301 2.30 0.72 -18.64
CA THR A 301 1.89 1.86 -19.50
C THR A 301 2.25 1.60 -20.95
N ILE A 302 1.36 1.98 -21.87
CA ILE A 302 1.62 1.90 -23.31
C ILE A 302 2.16 3.24 -23.80
N GLN A 303 3.29 3.22 -24.49
CA GLN A 303 3.92 4.35 -25.15
C GLN A 303 3.83 4.22 -26.67
N GLY A 304 3.82 5.34 -27.37
CA GLY A 304 3.74 5.41 -28.83
C GLY A 304 2.42 6.01 -29.34
N VAL A 305 2.33 6.18 -30.65
CA VAL A 305 1.15 6.75 -31.31
C VAL A 305 0.28 5.61 -31.84
N ALA A 306 -1.01 5.62 -31.50
CA ALA A 306 -1.98 4.66 -32.01
C ALA A 306 -2.31 4.93 -33.50
N GLU A 307 -1.38 4.59 -34.39
CA GLU A 307 -1.52 4.76 -35.85
C GLU A 307 -1.02 3.51 -36.59
N VAL A 308 -1.69 3.12 -37.68
CA VAL A 308 -1.29 1.98 -38.52
C VAL A 308 0.13 2.17 -39.05
N GLY A 309 0.97 1.16 -38.84
CA GLY A 309 2.39 1.14 -39.17
C GLY A 309 3.31 1.63 -38.05
N GLN A 310 2.76 2.23 -36.98
CA GLN A 310 3.54 2.61 -35.80
C GLN A 310 3.67 1.45 -34.82
N THR A 311 4.69 1.54 -33.96
CA THR A 311 4.93 0.57 -32.89
C THR A 311 4.50 1.16 -31.56
N LEU A 312 3.71 0.39 -30.82
CA LEU A 312 3.44 0.63 -29.40
C LEU A 312 4.42 -0.15 -28.55
N THR A 313 4.91 0.45 -27.47
CA THR A 313 5.83 -0.19 -26.51
C THR A 313 5.18 -0.22 -25.13
N LEU A 314 5.26 -1.36 -24.45
CA LEU A 314 4.75 -1.56 -23.11
C LEU A 314 5.87 -1.37 -22.09
N THR A 315 5.73 -0.39 -21.22
CA THR A 315 6.52 -0.32 -19.99
C THR A 315 5.99 -1.38 -19.01
N PRO A 316 6.85 -2.29 -18.50
CA PRO A 316 6.40 -3.38 -17.67
C PRO A 316 5.90 -2.91 -16.29
N PRO A 317 5.02 -3.67 -15.63
CA PRO A 317 4.61 -3.39 -14.25
C PRO A 317 5.74 -3.66 -13.26
N SER A 318 5.62 -3.08 -12.07
CA SER A 318 6.39 -3.50 -10.88
C SER A 318 5.49 -4.30 -9.93
N TRP A 319 6.06 -5.28 -9.23
CA TRP A 319 5.32 -6.18 -8.34
C TRP A 319 6.00 -6.31 -6.97
N SER A 320 5.21 -6.62 -5.95
CA SER A 320 5.68 -7.10 -4.66
C SER A 320 5.01 -8.44 -4.31
N PRO A 321 5.78 -9.51 -4.03
CA PRO A 321 7.21 -9.64 -4.31
C PRO A 321 7.49 -9.62 -5.82
N GLN A 322 8.75 -9.48 -6.23
CA GLN A 322 9.11 -9.45 -7.66
C GLN A 322 9.05 -10.85 -8.28
N PRO A 323 8.25 -11.07 -9.35
CA PRO A 323 8.14 -12.36 -10.00
C PRO A 323 9.37 -12.63 -10.89
N LYS A 324 9.87 -13.88 -10.88
CA LYS A 324 10.94 -14.31 -11.80
C LYS A 324 10.51 -14.30 -13.28
N LYS A 325 9.22 -14.47 -13.55
CA LYS A 325 8.65 -14.52 -14.90
C LYS A 325 7.27 -13.86 -14.91
N TYR A 326 7.01 -13.06 -15.94
CA TYR A 326 5.67 -12.63 -16.29
C TYR A 326 5.48 -12.71 -17.81
N LYS A 327 4.24 -12.88 -18.24
CA LYS A 327 3.87 -12.94 -19.66
C LYS A 327 3.05 -11.72 -20.02
N THR A 328 3.34 -11.11 -21.16
CA THR A 328 2.55 -10.03 -21.75
C THR A 328 1.58 -10.61 -22.79
N GLN A 329 0.43 -9.98 -22.95
CA GLN A 329 -0.50 -10.22 -24.04
C GLN A 329 -1.12 -8.87 -24.44
N TRP A 330 -1.10 -8.55 -25.73
CA TRP A 330 -1.80 -7.39 -26.29
C TRP A 330 -3.23 -7.72 -26.69
N TYR A 331 -4.11 -6.72 -26.63
CA TYR A 331 -5.53 -6.83 -26.93
C TYR A 331 -5.98 -5.66 -27.79
N ALA A 332 -6.91 -5.91 -28.71
CA ALA A 332 -7.60 -4.91 -29.51
C ALA A 332 -9.11 -4.98 -29.21
N ASP A 333 -9.69 -3.91 -28.66
CA ASP A 333 -11.07 -3.86 -28.14
C ASP A 333 -11.42 -5.05 -27.22
N GLY A 334 -10.46 -5.44 -26.37
CA GLY A 334 -10.61 -6.54 -25.42
C GLY A 334 -10.40 -7.95 -25.99
N ALA A 335 -10.30 -8.11 -27.31
CA ALA A 335 -9.94 -9.38 -27.95
C ALA A 335 -8.42 -9.54 -28.01
N ALA A 336 -7.90 -10.73 -27.66
CA ALA A 336 -6.47 -10.99 -27.70
C ALA A 336 -5.93 -10.90 -29.13
N VAL A 337 -4.84 -10.16 -29.33
CA VAL A 337 -4.11 -10.13 -30.60
C VAL A 337 -3.24 -11.38 -30.67
N PRO A 338 -3.43 -12.29 -31.65
CA PRO A 338 -2.65 -13.52 -31.74
C PRO A 338 -1.14 -13.25 -31.74
N GLU A 339 -0.39 -14.06 -31.00
CA GLU A 339 1.09 -14.05 -30.92
C GLU A 339 1.73 -12.75 -30.39
N ALA A 340 0.93 -11.73 -30.07
CA ALA A 340 1.41 -10.47 -29.53
C ALA A 340 1.70 -10.60 -28.02
N THR A 341 2.84 -11.22 -27.69
CA THR A 341 3.28 -11.46 -26.31
C THR A 341 4.57 -10.72 -25.93
N GLY A 342 5.17 -9.97 -26.86
CA GLY A 342 6.38 -9.19 -26.63
C GLY A 342 6.13 -7.85 -25.91
N ALA A 343 7.21 -7.12 -25.65
CA ALA A 343 7.16 -5.77 -25.09
C ALA A 343 6.65 -4.72 -26.08
N SER A 344 6.57 -5.05 -27.37
CA SER A 344 6.14 -4.13 -28.42
C SER A 344 5.07 -4.76 -29.32
N LEU A 345 4.23 -3.92 -29.91
CA LEU A 345 3.21 -4.29 -30.89
C LEU A 345 3.26 -3.34 -32.08
N VAL A 346 3.50 -3.87 -33.27
CA VAL A 346 3.35 -3.11 -34.52
C VAL A 346 1.87 -3.06 -34.90
N LEU A 347 1.35 -1.87 -35.14
CA LEU A 347 -0.06 -1.68 -35.47
C LEU A 347 -0.30 -1.95 -36.95
N THR A 348 -1.20 -2.88 -37.26
CA THR A 348 -1.57 -3.23 -38.62
C THR A 348 -2.96 -2.68 -38.97
N ARG A 349 -3.38 -2.87 -40.24
CA ARG A 349 -4.72 -2.49 -40.70
C ARG A 349 -5.85 -3.20 -39.92
N ALA A 350 -5.59 -4.38 -39.36
CA ALA A 350 -6.57 -5.13 -38.56
C ALA A 350 -6.90 -4.46 -37.21
N HIS A 351 -6.06 -3.52 -36.76
CA HIS A 351 -6.26 -2.74 -35.55
C HIS A 351 -7.00 -1.43 -35.79
N LEU A 352 -7.27 -1.05 -37.04
CA LEU A 352 -7.86 0.24 -37.39
C LEU A 352 -9.21 0.46 -36.67
N GLY A 353 -9.32 1.59 -35.99
CA GLY A 353 -10.50 1.99 -35.22
C GLY A 353 -10.64 1.29 -33.86
N LYS A 354 -9.73 0.36 -33.52
CA LYS A 354 -9.74 -0.36 -32.25
C LYS A 354 -8.87 0.34 -31.22
N SER A 355 -9.27 0.28 -29.97
CA SER A 355 -8.44 0.65 -28.83
C SER A 355 -7.48 -0.49 -28.50
N ILE A 356 -6.22 -0.18 -28.18
CA ILE A 356 -5.20 -1.18 -27.86
C ILE A 356 -4.93 -1.16 -26.37
N SER A 357 -4.93 -2.33 -25.75
CA SER A 357 -4.50 -2.51 -24.35
C SER A 357 -3.50 -3.66 -24.26
N ALA A 358 -2.80 -3.74 -23.13
CA ALA A 358 -1.88 -4.82 -22.86
C ALA A 358 -2.05 -5.29 -21.42
N ARG A 359 -1.99 -6.61 -21.22
CA ARG A 359 -2.08 -7.24 -19.91
C ARG A 359 -0.83 -8.05 -19.66
N THR A 360 -0.30 -7.91 -18.46
CA THR A 360 0.79 -8.72 -17.95
C THR A 360 0.25 -9.67 -16.88
N VAL A 361 0.77 -10.90 -16.85
CA VAL A 361 0.41 -11.93 -15.89
C VAL A 361 1.67 -12.40 -15.17
N ALA A 362 1.76 -12.11 -13.88
CA ALA A 362 2.85 -12.56 -13.02
C ALA A 362 2.58 -13.99 -12.53
N SER A 363 3.62 -14.81 -12.52
CA SER A 363 3.55 -16.19 -12.03
C SER A 363 4.88 -16.68 -11.47
N ALA A 364 4.84 -17.40 -10.35
CA ALA A 364 5.94 -18.21 -9.85
C ALA A 364 5.38 -19.45 -9.16
N SER A 365 6.22 -20.49 -9.01
CA SER A 365 5.85 -21.66 -8.20
C SER A 365 5.50 -21.21 -6.78
N GLY A 366 4.44 -21.77 -6.20
CA GLY A 366 3.98 -21.39 -4.86
C GLY A 366 3.04 -20.19 -4.80
N TYR A 367 2.86 -19.43 -5.91
CA TYR A 367 2.06 -18.20 -5.93
C TYR A 367 0.80 -18.33 -6.80
N LYS A 368 -0.28 -17.63 -6.41
CA LYS A 368 -1.43 -17.39 -7.29
C LYS A 368 -1.03 -16.45 -8.42
N LYS A 369 -1.48 -16.74 -9.64
CA LYS A 369 -1.30 -15.84 -10.80
C LYS A 369 -1.98 -14.50 -10.51
N SER A 370 -1.29 -13.41 -10.81
CA SER A 370 -1.83 -12.05 -10.69
C SER A 370 -1.70 -11.31 -12.01
N ARG A 371 -2.57 -10.32 -12.25
CA ARG A 371 -2.70 -9.63 -13.54
C ARG A 371 -2.62 -8.12 -13.35
N ALA A 372 -1.94 -7.43 -14.26
CA ALA A 372 -1.94 -5.98 -14.36
C ALA A 372 -2.25 -5.59 -15.81
N THR A 373 -3.10 -4.59 -16.02
CA THR A 373 -3.54 -4.17 -17.36
C THR A 373 -3.25 -2.69 -17.55
N ALA A 374 -2.65 -2.34 -18.69
CA ALA A 374 -2.40 -0.95 -19.07
C ALA A 374 -3.70 -0.30 -19.53
N ALA A 375 -3.83 1.01 -19.30
CA ALA A 375 -4.94 1.78 -19.85
C ALA A 375 -4.97 1.66 -21.39
N PRO A 376 -6.15 1.54 -22.01
CA PRO A 376 -6.25 1.43 -23.46
C PRO A 376 -5.82 2.73 -24.15
N THR A 377 -5.23 2.60 -25.33
CA THR A 377 -4.93 3.75 -26.20
C THR A 377 -6.20 4.39 -26.73
N THR A 378 -6.07 5.61 -27.29
CA THR A 378 -7.08 6.09 -28.24
C THR A 378 -7.23 5.10 -29.41
N PRO A 379 -8.38 5.08 -30.10
CA PRO A 379 -8.57 4.24 -31.28
C PRO A 379 -7.44 4.42 -32.30
N VAL A 380 -6.96 3.31 -32.86
CA VAL A 380 -5.89 3.34 -33.86
C VAL A 380 -6.39 4.03 -35.13
N LEU A 381 -5.67 5.04 -35.59
CA LEU A 381 -5.96 5.75 -36.82
C LEU A 381 -5.08 5.25 -37.98
N ALA A 382 -5.50 5.48 -39.20
CA ALA A 382 -4.64 5.44 -40.37
C ALA A 382 -3.85 6.76 -40.48
N LYS A 383 -2.81 6.74 -41.32
CA LYS A 383 -2.03 7.92 -41.69
C LYS A 383 -2.92 9.12 -42.07
N PRO A 384 -2.43 10.36 -41.93
CA PRO A 384 -3.21 11.54 -42.26
C PRO A 384 -3.77 11.51 -43.68
N VAL A 385 -4.94 12.13 -43.86
CA VAL A 385 -5.50 12.40 -45.19
C VAL A 385 -4.51 13.26 -45.98
N THR A 386 -3.94 12.75 -47.06
CA THR A 386 -2.95 13.49 -47.85
C THR A 386 -3.66 14.42 -48.83
N LEU A 387 -3.21 15.67 -48.92
CA LEU A 387 -3.63 16.60 -49.98
C LEU A 387 -2.92 16.25 -51.29
N THR A 388 -3.69 16.08 -52.37
CA THR A 388 -3.18 15.95 -53.74
C THR A 388 -3.26 17.26 -54.52
N SER A 389 -4.11 18.19 -54.08
CA SER A 389 -4.10 19.58 -54.53
C SER A 389 -4.53 20.52 -53.38
N PRO A 390 -4.03 21.76 -53.30
CA PRO A 390 -4.30 22.66 -52.18
C PRO A 390 -5.71 23.27 -52.23
N SER A 391 -6.21 23.68 -51.08
CA SER A 391 -7.45 24.43 -50.94
C SER A 391 -7.31 25.85 -51.48
N ARG A 392 -8.41 26.45 -51.93
CA ARG A 392 -8.40 27.79 -52.56
C ARG A 392 -9.61 28.61 -52.14
N VAL A 393 -9.43 29.93 -52.06
CA VAL A 393 -10.54 30.88 -51.87
C VAL A 393 -10.75 31.67 -53.15
N LYS A 394 -11.98 31.66 -53.67
CA LYS A 394 -12.44 32.51 -54.78
C LYS A 394 -13.18 33.74 -54.24
N GLY A 395 -13.07 34.86 -54.94
CA GLY A 395 -13.75 36.12 -54.60
C GLY A 395 -12.77 37.23 -54.24
N ARG A 396 -13.24 38.48 -54.30
CA ARG A 396 -12.45 39.65 -53.88
C ARG A 396 -12.80 40.00 -52.43
N PRO A 397 -11.81 40.24 -51.55
CA PRO A 397 -12.05 40.62 -50.16
C PRO A 397 -12.51 42.08 -50.09
N VAL A 398 -13.78 42.31 -50.40
CA VAL A 398 -14.42 43.63 -50.39
C VAL A 398 -15.61 43.58 -49.46
N VAL A 399 -15.77 44.57 -48.57
CA VAL A 399 -16.93 44.64 -47.65
C VAL A 399 -18.25 44.47 -48.41
N GLY A 400 -19.09 43.54 -47.94
CA GLY A 400 -20.36 43.14 -48.54
C GLY A 400 -20.26 42.05 -49.62
N GLN A 401 -19.07 41.77 -50.15
CA GLN A 401 -18.86 40.69 -51.13
C GLN A 401 -18.67 39.33 -50.44
N LYS A 402 -18.95 38.27 -51.19
CA LYS A 402 -18.86 36.88 -50.73
C LYS A 402 -17.53 36.26 -51.16
N LEU A 403 -16.81 35.68 -50.20
CA LEU A 403 -15.69 34.76 -50.42
C LEU A 403 -16.21 33.32 -50.42
N VAL A 404 -15.64 32.49 -51.30
CA VAL A 404 -16.01 31.08 -51.46
C VAL A 404 -14.75 30.22 -51.38
N ALA A 405 -14.58 29.54 -50.24
CA ALA A 405 -13.57 28.52 -50.05
C ALA A 405 -13.96 27.23 -50.78
N ARG A 406 -12.98 26.60 -51.43
CA ARG A 406 -13.07 25.27 -52.02
C ARG A 406 -11.96 24.43 -51.43
N ALA A 407 -12.33 23.28 -50.89
CA ALA A 407 -11.35 22.34 -50.37
C ALA A 407 -10.50 21.78 -51.52
N GLY A 408 -9.24 21.46 -51.20
CA GLY A 408 -8.35 20.71 -52.08
C GLY A 408 -8.82 19.27 -52.31
N THR A 409 -8.23 18.60 -53.30
CA THR A 409 -8.43 17.15 -53.50
C THR A 409 -7.52 16.34 -52.59
N THR A 410 -7.95 15.13 -52.23
CA THR A 410 -7.30 14.32 -51.19
C THR A 410 -7.09 12.86 -51.61
N LYS A 411 -6.19 12.17 -50.89
CA LYS A 411 -6.05 10.72 -50.87
C LYS A 411 -6.12 10.23 -49.42
N PRO A 412 -7.10 9.39 -49.04
CA PRO A 412 -8.24 8.91 -49.84
C PRO A 412 -9.18 10.06 -50.29
N GLY A 413 -9.81 9.92 -51.47
CA GLY A 413 -10.58 10.99 -52.12
C GLY A 413 -11.97 11.27 -51.55
N ASP A 414 -12.45 10.45 -50.62
CA ASP A 414 -13.75 10.54 -49.94
C ASP A 414 -13.68 11.32 -48.62
N ALA A 415 -12.64 12.14 -48.40
CA ALA A 415 -12.54 12.98 -47.21
C ALA A 415 -13.58 14.12 -47.23
N THR A 416 -14.15 14.42 -46.06
CA THR A 416 -15.11 15.52 -45.86
C THR A 416 -14.39 16.77 -45.35
N ALA A 417 -14.71 17.92 -45.95
CA ALA A 417 -14.15 19.21 -45.56
C ALA A 417 -15.07 19.97 -44.59
N THR A 418 -14.47 20.58 -43.57
CA THR A 418 -15.11 21.57 -42.69
C THR A 418 -14.33 22.87 -42.72
N TYR A 419 -15.01 23.98 -42.43
CA TYR A 419 -14.45 25.32 -42.58
C TYR A 419 -14.53 26.10 -41.28
N ALA A 420 -13.55 26.96 -41.04
CA ALA A 420 -13.62 28.00 -40.01
C ALA A 420 -12.95 29.27 -40.55
N TRP A 421 -13.65 30.40 -40.53
CA TRP A 421 -13.08 31.67 -40.96
C TRP A 421 -12.41 32.39 -39.80
N PHE A 422 -11.34 33.11 -40.10
CA PHE A 422 -10.51 33.82 -39.15
C PHE A 422 -10.31 35.26 -39.60
N ARG A 423 -10.21 36.17 -38.63
CA ARG A 423 -9.84 37.57 -38.79
C ARG A 423 -8.61 37.81 -37.93
N ASP A 424 -7.50 38.23 -38.55
CA ASP A 424 -6.22 38.47 -37.87
C ASP A 424 -5.77 37.27 -37.02
N GLY A 425 -5.96 36.05 -37.55
CA GLY A 425 -5.65 34.80 -36.84
C GLY A 425 -6.64 34.39 -35.75
N GLN A 426 -7.68 35.20 -35.47
CA GLN A 426 -8.73 34.86 -34.49
C GLN A 426 -9.97 34.29 -35.17
N ARG A 427 -10.50 33.18 -34.63
CA ARG A 427 -11.67 32.50 -35.20
C ARG A 427 -12.92 33.39 -35.12
N ILE A 428 -13.59 33.57 -36.25
CA ILE A 428 -14.87 34.27 -36.33
C ILE A 428 -15.98 33.29 -35.95
N ALA A 429 -16.69 33.56 -34.86
CA ALA A 429 -17.72 32.66 -34.34
C ALA A 429 -18.80 32.31 -35.38
N ARG A 430 -19.25 31.05 -35.36
CA ARG A 430 -20.34 30.50 -36.19
C ARG A 430 -20.11 30.58 -37.71
N THR A 431 -18.85 30.63 -38.16
CA THR A 431 -18.50 30.66 -39.58
C THR A 431 -18.04 29.28 -40.09
N THR A 432 -18.97 28.33 -40.17
CA THR A 432 -18.67 26.93 -40.56
C THR A 432 -18.92 26.60 -42.02
N LYS A 433 -19.53 27.52 -42.77
CA LYS A 433 -19.84 27.33 -44.20
C LYS A 433 -18.59 27.58 -45.05
N PRO A 434 -18.49 26.96 -46.25
CA PRO A 434 -17.44 27.27 -47.23
C PRO A 434 -17.50 28.72 -47.73
N THR A 435 -18.51 29.49 -47.32
CA THR A 435 -18.70 30.86 -47.79
C THR A 435 -18.71 31.85 -46.64
N TYR A 436 -18.10 33.01 -46.85
CA TYR A 436 -18.07 34.11 -45.90
C TYR A 436 -18.35 35.43 -46.59
N THR A 437 -19.37 36.15 -46.12
CA THR A 437 -19.63 37.53 -46.55
C THR A 437 -18.76 38.47 -45.74
N VAL A 438 -17.91 39.21 -46.42
CA VAL A 438 -16.99 40.18 -45.80
C VAL A 438 -17.80 41.25 -45.08
N ARG A 439 -17.54 41.41 -43.79
CA ARG A 439 -18.23 42.32 -42.87
C ARG A 439 -17.47 43.63 -42.76
N ARG A 440 -18.14 44.68 -42.27
CA ARG A 440 -17.49 45.99 -42.02
C ARG A 440 -16.31 45.88 -41.04
N ALA A 441 -16.42 45.01 -40.04
CA ALA A 441 -15.37 44.74 -39.06
C ALA A 441 -14.11 44.06 -39.65
N ASP A 442 -14.17 43.58 -40.90
CA ASP A 442 -13.03 42.97 -41.57
C ASP A 442 -12.18 44.01 -42.31
N LEU A 443 -12.64 45.25 -42.48
CA LEU A 443 -11.94 46.26 -43.28
C LEU A 443 -10.52 46.50 -42.78
N GLY A 444 -9.53 46.42 -43.68
CA GLY A 444 -8.11 46.54 -43.35
C GLY A 444 -7.53 45.37 -42.56
N ARG A 445 -8.33 44.33 -42.28
CA ARG A 445 -7.89 43.13 -41.56
C ARG A 445 -7.52 42.01 -42.51
N THR A 446 -6.73 41.08 -42.02
CA THR A 446 -6.38 39.86 -42.75
C THR A 446 -7.46 38.81 -42.51
N LEU A 447 -8.06 38.32 -43.57
CA LEU A 447 -8.97 37.18 -43.50
C LEU A 447 -8.25 35.90 -43.93
N SER A 448 -8.57 34.80 -43.26
CA SER A 448 -8.16 33.46 -43.68
C SER A 448 -9.27 32.45 -43.41
N VAL A 449 -9.20 31.30 -44.08
CA VAL A 449 -10.07 30.16 -43.81
C VAL A 449 -9.23 28.94 -43.49
N GLN A 450 -9.54 28.28 -42.38
CA GLN A 450 -9.01 26.98 -42.04
C GLN A 450 -9.92 25.92 -42.64
N VAL A 451 -9.34 25.01 -43.43
CA VAL A 451 -10.03 23.89 -44.07
C VAL A 451 -9.53 22.61 -43.43
N THR A 452 -10.40 21.91 -42.69
CA THR A 452 -10.08 20.63 -42.05
C THR A 452 -10.71 19.49 -42.83
N LEU A 453 -9.86 18.61 -43.33
CA LEU A 453 -10.18 17.43 -44.13
C LEU A 453 -10.15 16.21 -43.22
N SER A 454 -11.30 15.57 -43.09
CA SER A 454 -11.49 14.45 -42.16
C SER A 454 -12.08 13.25 -42.88
N ARG A 455 -11.69 12.06 -42.43
CA ARG A 455 -12.23 10.80 -42.92
C ARG A 455 -12.25 9.81 -41.77
N ARG A 456 -13.30 8.98 -41.67
CA ARG A 456 -13.43 7.97 -40.61
C ARG A 456 -12.16 7.13 -40.52
N HIS A 457 -11.61 7.03 -39.31
CA HIS A 457 -10.39 6.31 -38.96
C HIS A 457 -9.10 6.86 -39.58
N PHE A 458 -9.08 8.07 -40.15
CA PHE A 458 -7.84 8.71 -40.60
C PHE A 458 -7.56 9.90 -39.69
N ARG A 459 -6.27 10.20 -39.49
CA ARG A 459 -5.89 11.48 -38.91
C ARG A 459 -6.31 12.61 -39.86
N SER A 460 -6.93 13.64 -39.31
CA SER A 460 -7.39 14.79 -40.11
C SER A 460 -6.23 15.68 -40.52
N THR A 461 -6.33 16.29 -41.70
CA THR A 461 -5.36 17.25 -42.22
C THR A 461 -6.00 18.62 -42.28
N THR A 462 -5.28 19.65 -41.85
CA THR A 462 -5.81 21.00 -41.78
C THR A 462 -4.90 21.97 -42.53
N GLU A 463 -5.49 22.75 -43.43
CA GLU A 463 -4.83 23.78 -44.23
C GLU A 463 -5.39 25.16 -43.86
N SER A 464 -4.59 26.22 -43.96
CA SER A 464 -5.07 27.60 -43.83
C SER A 464 -4.81 28.37 -45.12
N VAL A 465 -5.86 28.97 -45.68
CA VAL A 465 -5.77 29.78 -46.90
C VAL A 465 -6.04 31.24 -46.55
N THR A 466 -5.00 32.06 -46.62
CA THR A 466 -5.08 33.52 -46.39
C THR A 466 -5.56 34.22 -47.66
N VAL A 467 -6.43 35.21 -47.52
CA VAL A 467 -6.85 36.08 -48.63
C VAL A 467 -6.14 37.43 -48.57
N ALA A 468 -6.16 38.17 -49.68
CA ALA A 468 -5.63 39.53 -49.71
C ALA A 468 -6.34 40.46 -48.71
N ALA A 469 -5.71 41.60 -48.41
CA ALA A 469 -6.25 42.60 -47.49
C ALA A 469 -7.66 43.06 -47.88
N VAL A 470 -8.52 43.21 -46.88
CA VAL A 470 -9.92 43.59 -47.10
C VAL A 470 -10.02 45.07 -47.43
N THR A 471 -10.74 45.36 -48.52
CA THR A 471 -11.02 46.72 -49.00
C THR A 471 -12.52 47.02 -48.98
N THR A 472 -12.91 48.26 -49.24
CA THR A 472 -14.33 48.65 -49.39
C THR A 472 -14.51 49.52 -50.64
N ARG A 473 -15.72 49.53 -51.20
CA ARG A 473 -16.07 50.43 -52.31
C ARG A 473 -16.75 51.68 -51.74
N PRO A 474 -16.27 52.89 -52.05
CA PRO A 474 -16.96 54.10 -51.64
C PRO A 474 -18.16 54.40 -52.54
N GLU A 475 -19.14 55.07 -51.98
CA GLU A 475 -20.21 55.80 -52.66
C GLU A 475 -19.85 57.29 -52.63
N VAL A 476 -19.74 57.91 -53.82
CA VAL A 476 -19.40 59.33 -53.97
C VAL A 476 -20.64 60.06 -54.47
N LYS A 477 -21.23 60.92 -53.64
CA LYS A 477 -22.36 61.78 -54.00
C LYS A 477 -21.86 63.19 -54.29
N VAL A 478 -22.32 63.76 -55.40
CA VAL A 478 -21.93 65.10 -55.86
C VAL A 478 -23.17 65.96 -55.96
N ARG A 479 -23.11 67.15 -55.38
CA ARG A 479 -24.08 68.23 -55.59
C ARG A 479 -23.33 69.43 -56.12
N ALA A 480 -23.85 70.02 -57.19
CA ALA A 480 -23.23 71.17 -57.82
C ALA A 480 -24.27 72.27 -58.00
N ASP A 481 -23.97 73.44 -57.47
CA ASP A 481 -24.82 74.61 -57.52
C ASP A 481 -24.06 75.74 -58.21
N ALA A 482 -24.73 76.45 -59.12
CA ALA A 482 -24.11 77.51 -59.89
C ALA A 482 -24.87 78.83 -59.74
N THR A 483 -24.12 79.90 -59.56
CA THR A 483 -24.55 81.27 -59.85
C THR A 483 -23.73 81.80 -61.02
N ARG A 484 -24.06 82.99 -61.52
CA ARG A 484 -23.26 83.65 -62.57
C ARG A 484 -21.78 83.81 -62.18
N LYS A 485 -21.47 83.99 -60.89
CA LYS A 485 -20.11 84.31 -60.42
C LYS A 485 -19.32 83.08 -59.97
N ARG A 486 -19.98 81.97 -59.63
CA ARG A 486 -19.33 80.79 -59.07
C ARG A 486 -20.11 79.50 -59.30
N VAL A 487 -19.39 78.40 -59.38
CA VAL A 487 -19.91 77.04 -59.24
C VAL A 487 -19.35 76.46 -57.95
N ALA A 488 -20.22 76.09 -57.02
CA ALA A 488 -19.85 75.33 -55.82
C ALA A 488 -20.16 73.85 -56.07
N VAL A 489 -19.21 72.97 -55.79
CA VAL A 489 -19.39 71.52 -55.84
C VAL A 489 -19.15 70.96 -54.44
N ASP A 490 -20.21 70.45 -53.84
CA ASP A 490 -20.19 69.72 -52.57
C ASP A 490 -20.14 68.22 -52.85
N VAL A 491 -19.14 67.56 -52.30
CA VAL A 491 -18.90 66.11 -52.45
C VAL A 491 -19.01 65.44 -51.10
N ARG A 492 -19.71 64.31 -51.05
CA ARG A 492 -19.78 63.42 -49.88
C ARG A 492 -19.33 62.01 -50.27
N VAL A 493 -18.32 61.51 -49.59
CA VAL A 493 -17.78 60.16 -49.74
C VAL A 493 -18.22 59.32 -48.54
N ARG A 494 -18.88 58.20 -48.81
CA ARG A 494 -19.25 57.21 -47.79
C ARG A 494 -18.67 55.87 -48.17
N ALA A 495 -18.03 55.17 -47.24
CA ALA A 495 -17.46 53.86 -47.52
C ALA A 495 -17.83 52.89 -46.37
N PRO A 496 -18.51 51.76 -46.65
CA PRO A 496 -18.89 50.82 -45.61
C PRO A 496 -17.68 50.35 -44.79
N GLY A 497 -17.70 50.60 -43.48
CA GLY A 497 -16.65 50.20 -42.54
C GLY A 497 -15.52 51.22 -42.35
N ALA A 498 -15.38 52.23 -43.21
CA ALA A 498 -14.40 53.30 -43.04
C ALA A 498 -15.09 54.54 -42.45
N SER A 499 -14.72 54.92 -41.22
CA SER A 499 -15.27 56.11 -40.53
C SER A 499 -14.76 57.43 -41.11
N LYS A 500 -13.56 57.42 -41.70
CA LYS A 500 -12.91 58.58 -42.34
C LYS A 500 -12.31 58.16 -43.69
N PRO A 501 -13.08 58.20 -44.79
CA PRO A 501 -12.55 57.94 -46.13
C PRO A 501 -11.81 59.17 -46.66
N ASP A 502 -10.83 59.62 -45.88
CA ASP A 502 -10.06 60.82 -46.19
C ASP A 502 -9.04 60.50 -47.27
N GLY A 503 -8.80 61.42 -48.19
CA GLY A 503 -7.87 61.18 -49.29
C GLY A 503 -7.99 62.16 -50.44
N ALA A 504 -7.03 62.06 -51.35
CA ALA A 504 -6.92 62.95 -52.48
C ALA A 504 -8.12 62.81 -53.44
N MET A 505 -8.54 63.93 -54.00
CA MET A 505 -9.65 64.01 -54.93
C MET A 505 -9.37 65.08 -55.97
N THR A 506 -9.80 64.83 -57.22
CA THR A 506 -9.83 65.87 -58.26
C THR A 506 -11.27 66.16 -58.66
N VAL A 507 -11.61 67.45 -58.77
CA VAL A 507 -12.92 67.92 -59.24
C VAL A 507 -12.73 68.73 -60.50
N SER A 508 -13.31 68.27 -61.61
CA SER A 508 -13.27 68.95 -62.89
C SER A 508 -14.64 69.50 -63.24
N VAL A 509 -14.74 70.80 -63.52
CA VAL A 509 -15.97 71.45 -64.00
C VAL A 509 -15.70 72.14 -65.33
N GLY A 510 -16.36 71.68 -66.40
CA GLY A 510 -16.24 72.29 -67.72
C GLY A 510 -14.80 72.33 -68.27
N GLY A 511 -13.96 71.37 -67.88
CA GLY A 511 -12.55 71.27 -68.29
C GLY A 511 -11.54 71.89 -67.32
N ARG A 512 -11.97 72.68 -66.31
CA ARG A 512 -11.08 73.18 -65.25
C ARG A 512 -11.05 72.19 -64.09
N THR A 513 -9.87 71.68 -63.75
CA THR A 513 -9.66 70.68 -62.69
C THR A 513 -8.99 71.30 -61.48
N VAL A 514 -9.45 70.94 -60.29
CA VAL A 514 -8.87 71.34 -59.00
C VAL A 514 -8.60 70.09 -58.18
N GLU A 515 -7.43 70.04 -57.56
CA GLU A 515 -7.08 69.01 -56.57
C GLU A 515 -7.52 69.47 -55.17
N ILE A 516 -8.19 68.59 -54.45
CA ILE A 516 -8.69 68.83 -53.10
C ILE A 516 -8.51 67.58 -52.25
N GLN A 517 -8.65 67.73 -50.93
CA GLN A 517 -8.70 66.62 -49.99
C GLN A 517 -10.12 66.38 -49.51
N VAL A 518 -10.52 65.11 -49.44
CA VAL A 518 -11.70 64.69 -48.66
C VAL A 518 -11.28 64.61 -47.21
N VAL A 519 -12.00 65.29 -46.33
CA VAL A 519 -11.76 65.26 -44.87
C VAL A 519 -13.08 64.97 -44.17
N GLY A 520 -13.10 63.97 -43.28
CA GLY A 520 -14.32 63.48 -42.64
C GLY A 520 -15.37 62.98 -43.63
N GLY A 521 -14.95 62.51 -44.80
CA GLY A 521 -15.86 62.07 -45.88
C GLY A 521 -16.62 63.20 -46.60
N ALA A 522 -16.16 64.45 -46.49
CA ALA A 522 -16.72 65.57 -47.23
C ALA A 522 -15.61 66.40 -47.91
N ALA A 523 -15.96 67.04 -49.03
CA ALA A 523 -15.11 68.02 -49.68
C ALA A 523 -15.98 69.08 -50.36
N ARG A 524 -15.51 70.32 -50.43
CA ARG A 524 -16.18 71.41 -51.14
C ARG A 524 -15.16 72.18 -51.97
N VAL A 525 -15.50 72.44 -53.22
CA VAL A 525 -14.71 73.31 -54.11
C VAL A 525 -15.59 74.40 -54.70
N VAL A 526 -15.04 75.60 -54.87
CA VAL A 526 -15.72 76.72 -55.51
C VAL A 526 -14.86 77.22 -56.66
N LEU A 527 -15.39 77.12 -57.88
CA LEU A 527 -14.78 77.61 -59.10
C LEU A 527 -15.44 78.92 -59.52
N ARG A 528 -14.64 79.94 -59.83
CA ARG A 528 -15.11 81.25 -60.31
C ARG A 528 -14.84 81.41 -61.80
N ASP A 529 -15.57 82.33 -62.43
CA ASP A 529 -15.33 82.75 -63.82
C ASP A 529 -15.46 81.62 -64.85
N LEU A 530 -16.45 80.75 -64.66
CA LEU A 530 -16.81 79.73 -65.65
C LEU A 530 -17.76 80.33 -66.69
N ARG A 531 -17.50 80.06 -67.98
CA ARG A 531 -18.38 80.49 -69.07
C ARG A 531 -19.81 79.94 -68.86
N PRO A 532 -20.88 80.69 -69.19
CA PRO A 532 -22.25 80.19 -69.12
C PRO A 532 -22.49 78.89 -69.90
N GLY A 533 -23.57 78.18 -69.56
CA GLY A 533 -24.00 76.92 -70.18
C GLY A 533 -23.86 75.70 -69.27
N VAL A 534 -24.32 74.56 -69.77
CA VAL A 534 -24.21 73.27 -69.05
C VAL A 534 -22.76 72.83 -69.02
N LYS A 535 -22.23 72.57 -67.83
CA LYS A 535 -20.86 72.10 -67.61
C LYS A 535 -20.90 70.68 -67.02
N PRO A 536 -20.11 69.74 -67.56
CA PRO A 536 -19.88 68.46 -66.90
C PRO A 536 -19.11 68.69 -65.61
N VAL A 537 -19.48 67.95 -64.57
CA VAL A 537 -18.77 67.85 -63.29
C VAL A 537 -18.26 66.42 -63.17
N VAL A 538 -16.94 66.25 -63.06
CA VAL A 538 -16.31 64.93 -62.87
C VAL A 538 -15.50 64.97 -61.58
N VAL A 539 -15.85 64.11 -60.65
CA VAL A 539 -15.16 63.96 -59.37
C VAL A 539 -14.44 62.63 -59.35
N ARG A 540 -13.12 62.63 -59.18
CA ARG A 540 -12.30 61.43 -59.05
C ARG A 540 -11.71 61.37 -57.65
N TYR A 541 -12.13 60.38 -56.87
CA TYR A 541 -11.57 60.09 -55.56
C TYR A 541 -10.46 59.04 -55.72
N ALA A 542 -9.26 59.35 -55.22
CA ALA A 542 -8.09 58.51 -55.36
C ALA A 542 -8.16 57.24 -54.49
N GLY A 543 -8.97 57.23 -53.43
CA GLY A 543 -9.01 56.12 -52.47
C GLY A 543 -7.94 56.22 -51.38
N THR A 544 -7.83 55.13 -50.61
CA THR A 544 -6.83 54.87 -49.57
C THR A 544 -6.39 53.39 -49.66
N ASP A 545 -5.52 52.94 -48.77
CA ASP A 545 -5.11 51.53 -48.68
C ASP A 545 -6.29 50.56 -48.47
N ILE A 546 -7.38 51.04 -47.88
CA ILE A 546 -8.56 50.23 -47.55
C ILE A 546 -9.83 50.66 -48.30
N VAL A 547 -9.89 51.89 -48.82
CA VAL A 547 -11.02 52.40 -49.62
C VAL A 547 -10.62 52.51 -51.08
N ARG A 548 -11.32 51.81 -51.97
CA ARG A 548 -10.99 51.81 -53.40
C ARG A 548 -11.21 53.18 -54.05
N PRO A 549 -10.49 53.51 -55.14
CA PRO A 549 -10.78 54.69 -55.95
C PRO A 549 -12.20 54.66 -56.52
N ALA A 550 -12.79 55.84 -56.77
CA ALA A 550 -14.10 55.98 -57.39
C ALA A 550 -14.24 57.25 -58.22
N VAL A 551 -15.18 57.23 -59.16
CA VAL A 551 -15.50 58.39 -60.01
C VAL A 551 -17.00 58.64 -59.94
N ALA A 552 -17.37 59.90 -59.72
CA ALA A 552 -18.74 60.37 -59.83
C ALA A 552 -18.83 61.44 -60.92
N ARG A 553 -19.98 61.48 -61.60
CA ARG A 553 -20.26 62.45 -62.67
C ARG A 553 -21.58 63.12 -62.38
N ALA A 554 -21.64 64.42 -62.66
CA ALA A 554 -22.84 65.25 -62.59
C ALA A 554 -22.76 66.32 -63.67
N THR A 555 -23.78 67.16 -63.76
CA THR A 555 -23.78 68.37 -64.60
C THR A 555 -24.24 69.55 -63.76
N VAL A 556 -23.87 70.75 -64.19
CA VAL A 556 -24.33 71.99 -63.57
C VAL A 556 -24.51 73.06 -64.64
N THR A 557 -25.58 73.83 -64.57
CA THR A 557 -25.88 74.89 -65.54
C THR A 557 -25.45 76.23 -64.98
N VAL A 558 -24.44 76.86 -65.61
CA VAL A 558 -24.02 78.22 -65.25
C VAL A 558 -24.94 79.22 -65.98
N PRO A 559 -25.71 80.06 -65.26
CA PRO A 559 -26.67 80.97 -65.89
C PRO A 559 -26.00 81.96 -66.86
N LYS A 560 -26.63 82.22 -68.01
CA LYS A 560 -26.28 83.37 -68.87
C LYS A 560 -26.75 84.65 -68.17
N GLY A 561 -25.92 85.69 -68.21
CA GLY A 561 -26.28 86.97 -67.64
C GLY A 561 -27.47 87.61 -68.35
N GLY A 562 -28.60 87.77 -67.65
CA GLY A 562 -29.63 88.73 -68.08
C GLY A 562 -29.13 90.15 -67.86
N LYS A 563 -29.37 91.05 -68.83
CA LYS A 563 -29.22 92.49 -68.62
C LYS A 563 -30.17 92.89 -67.48
N ARG A 564 -29.63 93.47 -66.43
CA ARG A 564 -30.38 94.37 -65.55
C ARG A 564 -29.93 95.77 -65.91
#